data_AF-A0A820LI28-F1
#
_entry.id   AF-A0A820LI28-F1
#
_cell.length_a   1.000
_cell.length_b   1.000
_cell.length_c   1.000
_cell.angle_alpha   90.00
_cell.angle_beta   90.00
_cell.angle_gamma   90.00
#
_symmetry.space_group_name_H-M   'P 1'
#
loop_
_entity.id
_entity.type
_entity.pdbx_description
1 polymer ?
#
loop_
_entity_poly.entity_id
_entity_poly.type
_entity_poly.pdbx_seq_one_letter_code
_entity_poly.pdbx_strand_id
1 'polypeptide(L)'
;MTRVFILFGCIYDVTMIDKSFGNTTICFELSIGSSGYLNPQQLANHEFASSITRLYPRIPIDNNAQHFRLPIDLQKPVIFTKYTFFDYSYRMTLTNRLKNAADYMFKLIREFEFNINSKASDDILMQQYKKIEEYLHTLPCGCGQQKTNATNFGITGGVHATLSEVLNFSMPSLRMNSLDEKRRKKIFHNLESLKGWITKDIDFDETKRFEIVKVLYKIARALRQLAFDVQPSLPDIFLWMICDSKRVAYSRLSPEDLLYSTCEGEKGLYNGRIQTLFLQKPRTSDKPIKPSMNAKIQIFLWLGTEEQELNIFKQLPPGFDIPQSKLSNDIKYIQYNGKSFYELRCHCYKARSLNASDETGFSDPYLSITAGNETQTTPILKQSLCPQWNITLVFRNLMHVGSRETAEQTIGNVVVECYDYDESDNGSDLIGRLSTTAKLDLFNGDESKKDSLFQWYEFKLGEKRAGEVLAVFELNEVNS
;
A
#
# COMPACT_ATOMS: atom_id res chain seq x y z
N MET A 1 25.16 -12.77 -14.21
CA MET A 1 25.84 -11.46 -14.24
C MET A 1 25.31 -10.62 -13.09
N THR A 2 26.11 -9.70 -12.55
CA THR A 2 25.63 -8.74 -11.55
C THR A 2 24.99 -7.54 -12.26
N ARG A 3 24.06 -6.86 -11.58
CA ARG A 3 23.43 -5.63 -12.06
C ARG A 3 23.36 -4.60 -10.96
N VAL A 4 23.35 -3.33 -11.37
CA VAL A 4 23.09 -2.20 -10.48
C VAL A 4 21.59 -1.98 -10.39
N PHE A 5 21.06 -2.09 -9.17
CA PHE A 5 19.68 -1.76 -8.82
C PHE A 5 19.64 -0.39 -8.16
N ILE A 6 18.65 0.41 -8.51
CA ILE A 6 18.34 1.68 -7.87
C ILE A 6 17.12 1.48 -6.98
N LEU A 7 17.27 1.78 -5.70
CA LEU A 7 16.17 1.96 -4.77
C LEU A 7 15.93 3.45 -4.58
N PHE A 8 14.76 3.93 -4.93
CA PHE A 8 14.36 5.33 -4.89
C PHE A 8 13.14 5.52 -3.99
N GLY A 9 13.15 6.60 -3.22
CA GLY A 9 12.06 7.04 -2.39
C GLY A 9 11.87 8.56 -2.46
N CYS A 10 10.62 9.00 -2.54
CA CYS A 10 10.24 10.41 -2.46
C CYS A 10 9.20 10.59 -1.36
N ILE A 11 9.55 11.33 -0.30
CA ILE A 11 8.68 11.52 0.86
C ILE A 11 7.68 12.63 0.56
N TYR A 12 6.40 12.33 0.68
CA TYR A 12 5.29 13.25 0.48
C TYR A 12 4.90 13.94 1.77
N ASP A 13 4.80 13.17 2.84
CA ASP A 13 4.37 13.65 4.14
C ASP A 13 4.89 12.76 5.27
N VAL A 14 5.11 13.35 6.44
CA VAL A 14 5.47 12.65 7.68
C VAL A 14 4.69 13.29 8.83
N THR A 15 3.75 12.53 9.36
CA THR A 15 2.82 12.94 10.41
C THR A 15 2.78 11.89 11.50
N MET A 16 1.95 12.09 12.54
CA MET A 16 1.79 11.13 13.63
C MET A 16 3.12 10.74 14.32
N ILE A 17 4.07 11.69 14.40
CA ILE A 17 5.37 11.45 15.04
C ILE A 17 5.17 11.44 16.56
N ASP A 18 5.63 10.37 17.21
CA ASP A 18 5.55 10.20 18.66
C ASP A 18 6.23 11.36 19.40
N LYS A 19 5.55 11.87 20.44
CA LYS A 19 5.96 13.06 21.19
C LYS A 19 7.37 12.97 21.78
N SER A 20 7.86 11.77 22.06
CA SER A 20 9.21 11.54 22.56
C SER A 20 10.31 12.00 21.59
N PHE A 21 10.01 12.18 20.30
CA PHE A 21 10.93 12.67 19.28
C PHE A 21 10.67 14.12 18.85
N GLY A 22 9.80 14.84 19.56
CA GLY A 22 9.35 16.16 19.14
C GLY A 22 10.40 17.28 19.14
N ASN A 23 11.46 17.11 19.94
CA ASN A 23 12.52 18.11 20.14
C ASN A 23 13.88 17.69 19.54
N THR A 24 13.94 16.59 18.80
CA THR A 24 15.18 15.99 18.30
C THR A 24 15.23 16.00 16.78
N THR A 25 16.43 15.94 16.19
CA THR A 25 16.53 15.91 14.71
C THR A 25 16.20 14.53 14.16
N ILE A 26 15.34 14.46 13.15
CA ILE A 26 14.82 13.22 12.55
C ILE A 26 15.34 13.07 11.11
N CYS A 27 16.05 11.99 10.83
CA CYS A 27 16.49 11.64 9.47
C CYS A 27 15.79 10.36 9.00
N PHE A 28 15.65 10.20 7.68
CA PHE A 28 15.21 8.95 7.10
C PHE A 28 16.32 8.30 6.29
N GLU A 29 16.40 6.98 6.43
CA GLU A 29 17.34 6.14 5.71
C GLU A 29 16.57 5.05 4.99
N LEU A 30 16.86 4.85 3.71
CA LEU A 30 16.30 3.77 2.91
C LEU A 30 17.44 2.80 2.55
N SER A 31 17.30 1.53 2.93
CA SER A 31 18.36 0.52 2.73
C SER A 31 17.85 -0.86 2.32
N ILE A 32 18.70 -1.66 1.67
CA ILE A 32 18.41 -3.07 1.29
C ILE A 32 19.37 -4.01 2.04
N GLY A 33 18.81 -4.84 2.93
CA GLY A 33 19.56 -5.80 3.73
C GLY A 33 20.68 -5.18 4.56
N SER A 34 21.64 -6.01 4.97
CA SER A 34 22.86 -5.58 5.69
C SER A 34 24.08 -5.39 4.77
N SER A 35 23.98 -5.71 3.47
CA SER A 35 25.14 -5.81 2.58
C SER A 35 24.75 -5.66 1.10
N GLY A 36 25.10 -4.51 0.54
CA GLY A 36 24.88 -4.16 -0.86
C GLY A 36 26.09 -4.32 -1.80
N TYR A 37 27.18 -4.93 -1.32
CA TYR A 37 28.43 -5.06 -2.06
C TYR A 37 28.96 -6.49 -2.00
N LEU A 38 29.35 -7.01 -3.16
CA LEU A 38 29.84 -8.38 -3.32
C LEU A 38 31.31 -8.55 -2.90
N ASN A 39 32.02 -7.46 -2.57
CA ASN A 39 33.44 -7.47 -2.24
C ASN A 39 33.72 -6.93 -0.81
N PRO A 40 34.33 -7.71 0.10
CA PRO A 40 34.66 -7.29 1.46
C PRO A 40 35.55 -6.03 1.54
N GLN A 41 36.42 -5.80 0.54
CA GLN A 41 37.25 -4.60 0.47
C GLN A 41 36.45 -3.33 0.11
N GLN A 42 35.31 -3.46 -0.60
CA GLN A 42 34.39 -2.35 -0.85
C GLN A 42 33.48 -2.07 0.35
N LEU A 43 33.23 -3.07 1.21
CA LEU A 43 32.52 -2.91 2.48
C LEU A 43 33.30 -2.08 3.51
N ALA A 44 34.63 -2.08 3.48
CA ALA A 44 35.46 -1.39 4.47
C ALA A 44 35.53 0.15 4.30
N ASN A 45 35.25 0.65 3.10
CA ASN A 45 35.39 2.07 2.76
C ASN A 45 34.06 2.85 2.69
N HIS A 46 32.93 2.18 2.82
CA HIS A 46 31.62 2.83 2.88
C HIS A 46 30.97 2.51 4.22
N GLU A 47 30.92 3.51 5.11
CA GLU A 47 29.86 3.57 6.13
C GLU A 47 28.56 3.24 5.40
N PHE A 48 27.94 2.12 5.79
CA PHE A 48 26.78 1.45 5.21
C PHE A 48 26.13 2.21 4.04
N ALA A 49 26.21 1.70 2.81
CA ALA A 49 25.59 2.34 1.64
C ALA A 49 24.08 2.48 1.80
N SER A 50 23.71 3.57 2.42
CA SER A 50 22.39 4.02 2.70
C SER A 50 22.38 5.50 2.38
N SER A 51 21.47 5.89 1.51
CA SER A 51 21.19 7.30 1.32
C SER A 51 20.36 7.75 2.51
N ILE A 52 20.92 8.70 3.26
CA ILE A 52 20.24 9.36 4.36
C ILE A 52 19.76 10.70 3.82
N THR A 53 18.45 10.93 3.89
CA THR A 53 17.92 12.28 3.71
C THR A 53 17.66 12.87 5.08
N ARG A 54 18.43 13.92 5.38
CA ARG A 54 18.33 14.68 6.61
C ARG A 54 17.22 15.69 6.45
N LEU A 55 16.18 15.56 7.25
CA LEU A 55 15.13 16.55 7.37
C LEU A 55 15.21 17.14 8.77
N TYR A 56 15.01 18.44 8.90
CA TYR A 56 14.88 19.03 10.22
C TYR A 56 13.41 18.97 10.60
N PRO A 57 13.01 18.20 11.63
CA PRO A 57 11.70 18.38 12.24
C PRO A 57 11.58 19.81 12.70
N ARG A 58 10.48 20.45 12.30
CA ARG A 58 10.04 21.68 12.93
C ARG A 58 8.97 21.33 13.94
N ILE A 59 9.04 22.05 15.05
CA ILE A 59 8.11 22.01 16.19
C ILE A 59 6.68 22.24 15.67
N PRO A 60 5.65 21.56 16.22
CA PRO A 60 4.26 21.74 15.83
C PRO A 60 3.85 23.20 15.92
N ILE A 61 3.16 23.66 14.88
CA ILE A 61 2.37 24.88 14.94
C ILE A 61 1.11 24.49 15.74
N ASP A 62 1.01 25.10 16.90
CA ASP A 62 0.10 24.95 18.06
C ASP A 62 -1.32 24.35 17.88
N ASN A 63 -1.86 23.93 19.05
CA ASN A 63 -3.23 23.61 19.46
C ASN A 63 -3.71 22.14 19.40
N ASN A 64 -3.37 21.37 20.44
CA ASN A 64 -3.98 20.09 20.84
C ASN A 64 -3.66 18.85 19.99
N ALA A 65 -2.69 18.92 19.07
CA ALA A 65 -2.24 17.75 18.33
C ALA A 65 -1.50 16.75 19.24
N GLN A 66 -1.97 15.50 19.26
CA GLN A 66 -1.29 14.41 19.98
C GLN A 66 0.03 13.99 19.33
N HIS A 67 0.34 14.46 18.13
CA HIS A 67 1.48 14.01 17.36
C HIS A 67 2.22 15.16 16.65
N PHE A 68 3.52 14.95 16.43
CA PHE A 68 4.40 15.87 15.69
C PHE A 68 4.35 15.59 14.17
N ARG A 69 4.77 16.56 13.35
CA ARG A 69 4.86 16.43 11.88
C ARG A 69 6.12 17.08 11.31
N LEU A 70 6.51 16.73 10.09
CA LEU A 70 7.55 17.44 9.34
C LEU A 70 6.93 18.43 8.33
N PRO A 71 7.49 19.63 8.14
CA PRO A 71 6.99 20.61 7.18
C PRO A 71 7.42 20.26 5.74
N ILE A 72 6.78 19.26 5.14
CA ILE A 72 7.08 18.81 3.78
C ILE A 72 6.05 19.38 2.80
N ASP A 73 6.33 20.58 2.29
CA ASP A 73 5.44 21.30 1.36
C ASP A 73 5.75 20.92 -0.09
N LEU A 74 6.04 21.88 -0.98
CA LEU A 74 6.24 21.65 -2.41
C LEU A 74 7.59 21.00 -2.76
N GLN A 75 8.59 21.13 -1.88
CA GLN A 75 9.89 20.48 -2.03
C GLN A 75 9.83 19.10 -1.38
N LYS A 76 9.67 18.07 -2.20
CA LYS A 76 9.57 16.69 -1.72
C LYS A 76 10.96 16.08 -1.59
N PRO A 77 11.38 15.66 -0.37
CA PRO A 77 12.68 15.07 -0.15
C PRO A 77 12.84 13.75 -0.89
N VAL A 78 13.99 13.56 -1.51
CA VAL A 78 14.34 12.36 -2.26
C VAL A 78 15.43 11.58 -1.54
N ILE A 79 15.31 10.27 -1.57
CA ILE A 79 16.24 9.30 -1.00
C ILE A 79 16.52 8.25 -2.07
N PHE A 80 17.76 8.03 -2.48
CA PHE A 80 18.05 6.93 -3.41
C PHE A 80 19.41 6.30 -3.18
N THR A 81 19.49 4.98 -3.32
CA THR A 81 20.75 4.23 -3.21
C THR A 81 20.91 3.27 -4.38
N LYS A 82 22.14 3.10 -4.83
CA LYS A 82 22.53 2.12 -5.86
C LYS A 82 23.17 0.90 -5.20
N TYR A 83 22.68 -0.29 -5.54
CA TYR A 83 23.15 -1.56 -5.00
C TYR A 83 23.59 -2.50 -6.12
N THR A 84 24.66 -3.25 -5.92
CA THR A 84 25.11 -4.25 -6.90
C THR A 84 24.77 -5.65 -6.41
N PHE A 85 23.80 -6.29 -7.05
CA PHE A 85 23.38 -7.65 -6.73
C PHE A 85 23.50 -8.57 -7.94
N PHE A 86 23.49 -9.88 -7.70
CA PHE A 86 23.18 -10.82 -8.77
C PHE A 86 21.77 -10.58 -9.28
N ASP A 87 21.59 -10.64 -10.60
CA ASP A 87 20.28 -10.42 -11.19
C ASP A 87 19.36 -11.64 -11.00
N TYR A 88 18.61 -11.63 -9.90
CA TYR A 88 17.51 -12.55 -9.61
C TYR A 88 16.12 -11.93 -9.86
N SER A 89 16.05 -10.83 -10.61
CA SER A 89 14.79 -10.13 -10.89
C SER A 89 13.75 -11.04 -11.54
N TYR A 90 14.18 -12.01 -12.36
CA TYR A 90 13.32 -13.00 -13.01
C TYR A 90 12.49 -13.86 -12.04
N ARG A 91 12.96 -14.07 -10.81
CA ARG A 91 12.20 -14.79 -9.78
C ARG A 91 11.08 -13.93 -9.23
N MET A 92 11.39 -12.66 -8.95
CA MET A 92 10.43 -11.69 -8.45
C MET A 92 9.38 -11.34 -9.51
N THR A 93 9.76 -11.12 -10.77
CA THR A 93 8.80 -10.85 -11.86
C THR A 93 7.86 -12.02 -12.10
N LEU A 94 8.35 -13.27 -12.00
CA LEU A 94 7.50 -14.46 -12.06
C LEU A 94 6.52 -14.53 -10.87
N THR A 95 6.99 -14.27 -9.66
CA THR A 95 6.14 -14.22 -8.46
C THR A 95 5.09 -13.13 -8.58
N ASN A 96 5.46 -11.92 -9.00
CA ASN A 96 4.53 -10.81 -9.24
C ASN A 96 3.49 -11.18 -10.30
N ARG A 97 3.91 -11.82 -11.40
CA ARG A 97 2.99 -12.29 -12.44
C ARG A 97 1.95 -13.26 -11.92
N LEU A 98 2.35 -14.22 -11.08
CA LEU A 98 1.44 -15.16 -10.45
C LEU A 98 0.50 -14.47 -9.46
N LYS A 99 1.01 -13.55 -8.62
CA LYS A 99 0.20 -12.76 -7.67
C LYS A 99 -0.84 -11.91 -8.42
N ASN A 100 -0.39 -11.11 -9.38
CA ASN A 100 -1.24 -10.22 -10.17
C ASN A 100 -2.28 -11.01 -10.98
N ALA A 101 -1.90 -12.16 -11.55
CA ALA A 101 -2.83 -13.01 -12.27
C ALA A 101 -3.93 -13.58 -11.34
N ALA A 102 -3.57 -13.98 -10.12
CA ALA A 102 -4.53 -14.43 -9.12
C ALA A 102 -5.43 -13.29 -8.62
N ASP A 103 -4.88 -12.11 -8.36
CA ASP A 103 -5.64 -10.94 -7.91
C ASP A 103 -6.67 -10.50 -8.97
N TYR A 104 -6.32 -10.56 -10.25
CA TYR A 104 -7.26 -10.33 -11.34
C TYR A 104 -8.36 -11.41 -11.40
N MET A 105 -8.03 -12.68 -11.17
CA MET A 105 -9.04 -13.74 -11.04
C MET A 105 -10.01 -13.47 -9.89
N PHE A 106 -9.51 -13.09 -8.71
CA PHE A 106 -10.36 -12.71 -7.58
C PHE A 106 -11.25 -11.51 -7.89
N LYS A 107 -10.79 -10.56 -8.72
CA LYS A 107 -11.63 -9.45 -9.20
C LYS A 107 -12.78 -9.97 -10.07
N LEU A 108 -12.49 -10.78 -11.10
CA LEU A 108 -13.53 -11.31 -11.99
C LEU A 108 -14.55 -12.17 -11.23
N ILE A 109 -14.12 -13.00 -10.28
CA ILE A 109 -15.01 -13.84 -9.48
C ILE A 109 -15.94 -12.99 -8.60
N ARG A 110 -15.43 -11.92 -7.99
CA ARG A 110 -16.25 -10.99 -7.19
C ARG A 110 -17.28 -10.26 -8.04
N GLU A 111 -16.91 -9.84 -9.25
CA GLU A 111 -17.85 -9.25 -10.21
C GLU A 111 -18.96 -10.26 -10.58
N PHE A 112 -18.59 -11.52 -10.84
CA PHE A 112 -19.56 -12.59 -11.12
C PHE A 112 -20.50 -12.88 -9.94
N GLU A 113 -19.95 -13.00 -8.73
CA GLU A 113 -20.72 -13.19 -7.49
C GLU A 113 -21.68 -12.02 -7.21
N PHE A 114 -21.23 -10.78 -7.46
CA PHE A 114 -22.09 -9.60 -7.37
C PHE A 114 -23.29 -9.72 -8.32
N ASN A 115 -23.07 -10.07 -9.58
CA ASN A 115 -24.15 -10.19 -10.57
C ASN A 115 -25.13 -11.34 -10.26
N ILE A 116 -24.65 -12.44 -9.68
CA ILE A 116 -25.51 -13.51 -9.16
C ILE A 116 -26.42 -12.96 -8.06
N ASN A 117 -25.86 -12.24 -7.08
CA ASN A 117 -26.61 -11.68 -5.95
C ASN A 117 -27.58 -10.57 -6.38
N SER A 118 -27.23 -9.82 -7.43
CA SER A 118 -28.09 -8.81 -8.05
C SER A 118 -29.15 -9.39 -8.99
N LYS A 119 -29.23 -10.71 -9.16
CA LYS A 119 -30.17 -11.40 -10.06
C LYS A 119 -30.08 -10.89 -11.50
N ALA A 120 -28.86 -10.69 -11.99
CA ALA A 120 -28.61 -10.37 -13.39
C ALA A 120 -29.13 -11.48 -14.33
N SER A 121 -29.38 -11.14 -15.60
CA SER A 121 -29.84 -12.12 -16.59
C SER A 121 -28.79 -13.20 -16.86
N ASP A 122 -29.28 -14.36 -17.29
CA ASP A 122 -28.44 -15.53 -17.52
C ASP A 122 -27.41 -15.32 -18.63
N ASP A 123 -27.76 -14.51 -19.64
CA ASP A 123 -26.83 -14.08 -20.69
C ASP A 123 -25.63 -13.32 -20.12
N ILE A 124 -25.85 -12.40 -19.17
CA ILE A 124 -24.78 -11.61 -18.54
C ILE A 124 -23.86 -12.54 -17.74
N LEU A 125 -24.45 -13.47 -16.99
CA LEU A 125 -23.70 -14.43 -16.19
C LEU A 125 -22.89 -15.39 -17.06
N MET A 126 -23.46 -15.86 -18.17
CA MET A 126 -22.75 -16.71 -19.12
C MET A 126 -21.58 -15.98 -19.78
N GLN A 127 -21.75 -14.71 -20.17
CA GLN A 127 -20.67 -13.88 -20.73
C GLN A 127 -19.54 -13.68 -19.73
N GLN A 128 -19.86 -13.41 -18.45
CA GLN A 128 -18.85 -13.25 -17.40
C GLN A 128 -18.11 -14.55 -17.10
N TYR A 129 -18.83 -15.66 -17.06
CA TYR A 129 -18.22 -16.98 -16.90
C TYR A 129 -17.24 -17.29 -18.04
N LYS A 130 -17.65 -17.09 -19.30
CA LYS A 130 -16.78 -17.27 -20.48
C LYS A 130 -15.52 -16.42 -20.41
N LYS A 131 -15.63 -15.17 -19.92
CA LYS A 131 -14.48 -14.29 -19.71
C LYS A 131 -13.50 -14.85 -18.66
N ILE A 132 -14.01 -15.44 -17.58
CA ILE A 132 -13.18 -16.09 -16.54
C ILE A 132 -12.49 -17.34 -17.10
N GLU A 133 -13.23 -18.16 -17.83
CA GLU A 133 -12.72 -19.36 -18.51
C GLU A 133 -11.62 -19.02 -19.52
N GLU A 134 -11.88 -18.07 -20.42
CA GLU A 134 -10.90 -17.58 -21.40
C GLU A 134 -9.65 -17.05 -20.72
N TYR A 135 -9.80 -16.26 -19.65
CA TYR A 135 -8.66 -15.76 -18.89
C TYR A 135 -7.83 -16.88 -18.27
N LEU A 136 -8.44 -17.95 -17.73
CA LEU A 136 -7.67 -19.07 -17.17
C LEU A 136 -7.00 -19.91 -18.25
N HIS A 137 -7.63 -20.10 -19.41
CA HIS A 137 -7.03 -20.85 -20.51
C HIS A 137 -5.76 -20.20 -21.02
N THR A 138 -5.78 -18.89 -21.05
CA THR A 138 -4.78 -18.11 -21.75
C THR A 138 -3.76 -17.48 -20.78
N LEU A 139 -4.12 -17.27 -19.51
CA LEU A 139 -3.32 -16.67 -18.43
C LEU A 139 -2.38 -15.58 -18.99
N PRO A 140 -2.95 -14.45 -19.43
CA PRO A 140 -2.15 -13.36 -19.96
C PRO A 140 -1.13 -12.90 -18.91
N CYS A 141 -0.21 -12.03 -19.35
CA CYS A 141 0.37 -11.02 -18.46
C CYS A 141 -0.66 -10.60 -17.40
N GLY A 142 -0.33 -10.67 -16.10
CA GLY A 142 -1.27 -10.40 -14.98
C GLY A 142 -1.97 -9.02 -15.01
N CYS A 143 -1.71 -8.22 -16.05
CA CYS A 143 -2.43 -7.04 -16.48
C CYS A 143 -3.77 -7.30 -17.21
N GLY A 144 -4.08 -8.55 -17.57
CA GLY A 144 -5.32 -8.91 -18.30
C GLY A 144 -5.30 -8.59 -19.80
N GLN A 145 -4.18 -8.12 -20.35
CA GLN A 145 -4.07 -7.82 -21.78
C GLN A 145 -3.66 -9.05 -22.57
N GLN A 146 -4.43 -9.34 -23.61
CA GLN A 146 -4.17 -10.40 -24.58
C GLN A 146 -4.57 -9.94 -25.98
N LYS A 147 -4.07 -10.64 -27.00
CA LYS A 147 -4.35 -10.36 -28.42
C LYS A 147 -5.85 -10.33 -28.70
N THR A 148 -6.45 -9.15 -28.73
CA THR A 148 -7.57 -8.86 -29.62
C THR A 148 -7.42 -7.44 -30.17
N ASN A 149 -7.70 -7.30 -31.46
CA ASN A 149 -7.81 -5.99 -32.09
C ASN A 149 -8.89 -5.17 -31.36
N ALA A 150 -8.60 -3.89 -31.12
CA ALA A 150 -9.50 -2.86 -30.60
C ALA A 150 -9.82 -2.91 -29.09
N THR A 151 -9.04 -2.18 -28.29
CA THR A 151 -9.40 -0.89 -27.65
C THR A 151 -8.45 -0.63 -26.47
N ASN A 152 -7.83 0.55 -26.48
CA ASN A 152 -6.77 0.98 -25.57
C ASN A 152 -7.22 1.03 -24.10
N PHE A 153 -6.35 0.59 -23.18
CA PHE A 153 -6.02 1.35 -21.95
C PHE A 153 -4.73 0.79 -21.28
N GLY A 154 -3.70 1.63 -21.14
CA GLY A 154 -2.45 1.35 -20.39
C GLY A 154 -1.15 1.37 -21.22
N ILE A 155 -0.10 2.04 -20.71
CA ILE A 155 1.16 2.41 -21.40
C ILE A 155 2.07 1.19 -21.67
N THR A 156 1.70 0.31 -22.59
CA THR A 156 2.67 -0.45 -23.41
C THR A 156 2.01 -0.82 -24.74
N GLY A 157 2.58 -0.36 -25.86
CA GLY A 157 2.11 -0.71 -27.21
C GLY A 157 2.53 -2.10 -27.68
N GLY A 158 2.62 -3.09 -26.77
CA GLY A 158 3.22 -4.39 -27.05
C GLY A 158 2.38 -5.57 -26.56
N VAL A 159 2.38 -6.65 -27.34
CA VAL A 159 1.83 -7.96 -26.97
C VAL A 159 2.74 -8.60 -25.93
N HIS A 160 2.21 -8.95 -24.75
CA HIS A 160 2.97 -9.62 -23.68
C HIS A 160 2.81 -11.13 -23.76
N ALA A 161 3.89 -11.87 -23.46
CA ALA A 161 3.88 -13.33 -23.43
C ALA A 161 2.98 -13.88 -22.31
N THR A 162 2.27 -14.97 -22.58
CA THR A 162 1.45 -15.68 -21.57
C THR A 162 2.32 -16.25 -20.44
N LEU A 163 1.71 -16.59 -19.31
CA LEU A 163 2.45 -17.21 -18.21
C LEU A 163 3.05 -18.57 -18.62
N SER A 164 2.34 -19.37 -19.42
CA SER A 164 2.84 -20.63 -19.96
C SER A 164 4.03 -20.42 -20.90
N GLU A 165 3.98 -19.41 -21.78
CA GLU A 165 5.10 -19.03 -22.64
C GLU A 165 6.32 -18.60 -21.82
N VAL A 166 6.12 -17.74 -20.82
CA VAL A 166 7.23 -17.28 -19.96
C VAL A 166 7.86 -18.38 -19.15
N LEU A 167 7.12 -19.43 -18.77
CA LEU A 167 7.68 -20.60 -18.10
C LEU A 167 8.47 -21.51 -19.04
N ASN A 168 8.07 -21.58 -20.32
CA ASN A 168 8.71 -22.40 -21.34
C ASN A 168 9.89 -21.72 -22.04
N PHE A 169 9.96 -20.39 -22.05
CA PHE A 169 11.10 -19.68 -22.65
C PHE A 169 12.39 -20.04 -21.91
N SER A 170 13.39 -20.46 -22.68
CA SER A 170 14.78 -20.51 -22.21
C SER A 170 15.29 -19.08 -22.07
N MET A 171 15.97 -18.80 -20.97
CA MET A 171 16.56 -17.48 -20.70
C MET A 171 18.09 -17.63 -20.55
N PRO A 172 18.84 -17.81 -21.66
CA PRO A 172 20.27 -18.14 -21.60
C PRO A 172 21.13 -17.04 -20.96
N SER A 173 20.65 -15.80 -20.99
CA SER A 173 21.30 -14.65 -20.37
C SER A 173 21.15 -14.60 -18.84
N LEU A 174 20.25 -15.41 -18.26
CA LEU A 174 19.99 -15.46 -16.82
C LEU A 174 20.74 -16.63 -16.18
N ARG A 175 21.25 -16.40 -14.95
CA ARG A 175 21.93 -17.42 -14.17
C ARG A 175 20.92 -18.27 -13.38
N MET A 176 20.05 -18.97 -14.09
CA MET A 176 19.12 -19.92 -13.47
C MET A 176 19.89 -21.15 -12.95
N ASN A 177 19.59 -21.57 -11.74
CA ASN A 177 20.12 -22.81 -11.18
C ASN A 177 19.13 -23.98 -11.37
N SER A 178 19.54 -25.20 -11.01
CA SER A 178 18.70 -26.39 -11.17
C SER A 178 17.40 -26.35 -10.34
N LEU A 179 17.37 -25.61 -9.24
CA LEU A 179 16.16 -25.40 -8.43
C LEU A 179 15.18 -24.44 -9.12
N ASP A 180 15.68 -23.40 -9.80
CA ASP A 180 14.86 -22.48 -10.60
C ASP A 180 14.14 -23.21 -11.73
N GLU A 181 14.86 -24.07 -12.45
CA GLU A 181 14.28 -24.89 -13.51
C GLU A 181 13.23 -25.86 -12.97
N LYS A 182 13.51 -26.53 -11.85
CA LYS A 182 12.54 -27.42 -11.19
C LYS A 182 11.30 -26.65 -10.73
N ARG A 183 11.48 -25.45 -10.16
CA ARG A 183 10.38 -24.57 -9.72
C ARG A 183 9.50 -24.19 -10.90
N ARG A 184 10.09 -23.74 -12.02
CA ARG A 184 9.35 -23.38 -13.24
C ARG A 184 8.58 -24.55 -13.81
N LYS A 185 9.19 -25.74 -13.90
CA LYS A 185 8.51 -26.98 -14.34
C LYS A 185 7.34 -27.34 -13.43
N LYS A 186 7.51 -27.24 -12.10
CA LYS A 186 6.44 -27.47 -11.12
C LYS A 186 5.30 -26.48 -11.28
N ILE A 187 5.60 -25.19 -11.42
CA ILE A 187 4.59 -24.15 -11.67
C ILE A 187 3.84 -24.46 -12.97
N PHE A 188 4.56 -24.75 -14.05
CA PHE A 188 3.96 -25.09 -15.34
C PHE A 188 2.99 -26.28 -15.24
N HIS A 189 3.42 -27.39 -14.65
CA HIS A 189 2.56 -28.56 -14.47
C HIS A 189 1.32 -28.28 -13.62
N ASN A 190 1.47 -27.47 -12.57
CA ASN A 190 0.34 -27.07 -11.74
C ASN A 190 -0.63 -26.14 -12.49
N LEU A 191 -0.13 -25.23 -13.33
CA LEU A 191 -0.98 -24.38 -14.16
C LEU A 191 -1.78 -25.18 -15.18
N GLU A 192 -1.18 -26.15 -15.86
CA GLU A 192 -1.91 -27.02 -16.80
C GLU A 192 -2.95 -27.87 -16.07
N SER A 193 -2.67 -28.28 -14.82
CA SER A 193 -3.66 -28.95 -13.97
C SER A 193 -4.83 -28.03 -13.61
N LEU A 194 -4.58 -26.76 -13.29
CA LEU A 194 -5.62 -25.76 -13.00
C LEU A 194 -6.49 -25.47 -14.23
N LYS A 195 -5.89 -25.35 -15.42
CA LYS A 195 -6.65 -25.23 -16.69
C LYS A 195 -7.56 -26.44 -16.90
N GLY A 196 -7.08 -27.64 -16.57
CA GLY A 196 -7.86 -28.87 -16.62
C GLY A 196 -9.10 -28.84 -15.72
N TRP A 197 -9.01 -28.25 -14.52
CA TRP A 197 -10.14 -28.17 -13.57
C TRP A 197 -11.32 -27.37 -14.14
N ILE A 198 -11.08 -26.29 -14.89
CA ILE A 198 -12.19 -25.56 -15.54
C ILE A 198 -12.84 -26.42 -16.62
N THR A 199 -12.06 -27.04 -17.50
CA THR A 199 -12.63 -27.80 -18.64
C THR A 199 -13.35 -29.08 -18.26
N LYS A 200 -13.01 -29.69 -17.12
CA LYS A 200 -13.51 -31.02 -16.73
C LYS A 200 -14.54 -30.96 -15.62
N ASP A 201 -14.43 -30.00 -14.71
CA ASP A 201 -15.23 -29.95 -13.48
C ASP A 201 -16.30 -28.84 -13.50
N ILE A 202 -16.35 -28.01 -14.56
CA ILE A 202 -17.28 -26.89 -14.65
C ILE A 202 -18.03 -26.90 -15.98
N ASP A 203 -19.22 -27.50 -15.97
CA ASP A 203 -20.25 -27.20 -16.98
C ASP A 203 -21.10 -26.05 -16.42
N PHE A 204 -21.35 -25.01 -17.22
CA PHE A 204 -22.15 -23.87 -16.75
C PHE A 204 -23.61 -24.33 -16.58
N ASP A 205 -23.95 -24.65 -15.33
CA ASP A 205 -25.29 -25.05 -14.92
C ASP A 205 -25.90 -23.91 -14.10
N GLU A 206 -27.00 -23.38 -14.60
CA GLU A 206 -27.76 -22.29 -14.01
C GLU A 206 -28.18 -22.58 -12.55
N THR A 207 -28.39 -23.85 -12.21
CA THR A 207 -28.77 -24.26 -10.85
C THR A 207 -27.59 -24.36 -9.89
N LYS A 208 -26.35 -24.34 -10.41
CA LYS A 208 -25.11 -24.55 -9.64
C LYS A 208 -24.20 -23.32 -9.58
N ARG A 209 -24.71 -22.12 -9.91
CA ARG A 209 -23.94 -20.85 -9.94
C ARG A 209 -23.08 -20.61 -8.69
N PHE A 210 -23.61 -20.88 -7.49
CA PHE A 210 -22.86 -20.74 -6.24
C PHE A 210 -21.76 -21.79 -6.06
N GLU A 211 -21.95 -23.01 -6.56
CA GLU A 211 -20.91 -24.04 -6.56
C GLU A 211 -19.78 -23.70 -7.54
N ILE A 212 -20.12 -23.15 -8.70
CA ILE A 212 -19.14 -22.63 -9.68
C ILE A 212 -18.26 -21.57 -9.01
N VAL A 213 -18.86 -20.60 -8.30
CA VAL A 213 -18.11 -19.57 -7.56
C VAL A 213 -17.13 -20.19 -6.55
N LYS A 214 -17.54 -21.23 -5.80
CA LYS A 214 -16.66 -21.93 -4.84
C LYS A 214 -15.46 -22.58 -5.55
N VAL A 215 -15.69 -23.24 -6.69
CA VAL A 215 -14.62 -23.88 -7.49
C VAL A 215 -13.66 -22.82 -8.04
N LEU A 216 -14.19 -21.71 -8.59
CA LEU A 216 -13.36 -20.61 -9.10
C LEU A 216 -12.49 -19.99 -8.00
N TYR A 217 -13.02 -19.77 -6.79
CA TYR A 217 -12.22 -19.31 -5.65
C TYR A 217 -11.14 -20.32 -5.25
N LYS A 218 -11.41 -21.63 -5.34
CA LYS A 218 -10.40 -22.68 -5.09
C LYS A 218 -9.27 -22.60 -6.11
N ILE A 219 -9.59 -22.42 -7.39
CA ILE A 219 -8.61 -22.23 -8.47
C ILE A 219 -7.77 -20.96 -8.24
N ALA A 220 -8.42 -19.83 -7.97
CA ALA A 220 -7.72 -18.56 -7.71
C ALA A 220 -6.78 -18.63 -6.49
N ARG A 221 -7.18 -19.32 -5.43
CA ARG A 221 -6.33 -19.59 -4.25
C ARG A 221 -5.13 -20.46 -4.61
N ALA A 222 -5.35 -21.54 -5.37
CA ALA A 222 -4.27 -22.41 -5.83
C ALA A 222 -3.28 -21.65 -6.73
N LEU A 223 -3.76 -20.81 -7.65
CA LEU A 223 -2.92 -19.93 -8.47
C LEU A 223 -2.08 -18.97 -7.61
N ARG A 224 -2.69 -18.34 -6.58
CA ARG A 224 -1.98 -17.46 -5.65
C ARG A 224 -0.88 -18.20 -4.88
N GLN A 225 -1.12 -19.46 -4.49
CA GLN A 225 -0.13 -20.29 -3.79
C GLN A 225 1.10 -20.60 -4.64
N LEU A 226 0.97 -20.66 -5.98
CA LEU A 226 2.12 -20.86 -6.87
C LEU A 226 3.10 -19.69 -6.84
N ALA A 227 2.64 -18.49 -6.47
CA ALA A 227 3.48 -17.31 -6.40
C ALA A 227 4.50 -17.35 -5.25
N PHE A 228 4.25 -18.17 -4.21
CA PHE A 228 5.13 -18.27 -3.07
C PHE A 228 6.51 -18.79 -3.49
N ASP A 229 7.54 -17.98 -3.23
CA ASP A 229 8.94 -18.40 -3.32
C ASP A 229 9.51 -18.47 -1.91
N VAL A 230 10.10 -19.61 -1.56
CA VAL A 230 10.82 -19.76 -0.27
C VAL A 230 12.15 -19.04 -0.35
N GLN A 231 12.73 -18.91 -1.54
CA GLN A 231 14.04 -18.34 -1.71
C GLN A 231 13.95 -16.81 -1.94
N PRO A 232 14.45 -15.97 -1.03
CA PRO A 232 14.50 -14.54 -1.26
C PRO A 232 15.44 -14.24 -2.45
N SER A 233 14.98 -13.37 -3.34
CA SER A 233 15.74 -12.97 -4.54
C SER A 233 16.67 -11.80 -4.25
N LEU A 234 16.20 -10.85 -3.45
CA LEU A 234 16.96 -9.76 -2.86
C LEU A 234 16.66 -9.72 -1.35
N PRO A 235 17.54 -9.13 -0.53
CA PRO A 235 17.25 -8.85 0.87
C PRO A 235 16.06 -7.89 1.03
N ASP A 236 15.47 -7.86 2.22
CA ASP A 236 14.39 -6.93 2.50
C ASP A 236 14.85 -5.47 2.50
N ILE A 237 13.90 -4.61 2.21
CA ILE A 237 14.07 -3.16 2.21
C ILE A 237 13.63 -2.61 3.55
N PHE A 238 14.38 -1.66 4.09
CA PHE A 238 14.08 -0.99 5.34
C PHE A 238 14.00 0.52 5.14
N LEU A 239 12.90 1.12 5.58
CA LEU A 239 12.79 2.56 5.79
C LEU A 239 12.99 2.81 7.29
N TRP A 240 14.12 3.40 7.66
CA TRP A 240 14.44 3.75 9.04
C TRP A 240 14.15 5.22 9.32
N MET A 241 13.63 5.47 10.52
CA MET A 241 13.65 6.78 11.17
C MET A 241 14.81 6.80 12.15
N ILE A 242 15.68 7.79 11.99
CA ILE A 242 16.88 7.99 12.79
C ILE A 242 16.71 9.26 13.61
N CYS A 243 16.95 9.18 14.90
CA CYS A 243 16.93 10.29 15.84
C CYS A 243 18.25 10.30 16.61
N ASP A 244 18.96 11.43 16.63
CA ASP A 244 20.27 11.58 17.31
C ASP A 244 21.25 10.43 16.99
N SER A 245 21.36 10.09 15.70
CA SER A 245 22.19 8.98 15.18
C SER A 245 21.77 7.57 15.63
N LYS A 246 20.59 7.39 16.22
CA LYS A 246 20.02 6.09 16.59
C LYS A 246 18.81 5.76 15.72
N ARG A 247 18.74 4.53 15.22
CA ARG A 247 17.54 4.00 14.56
C ARG A 247 16.43 3.78 15.59
N VAL A 248 15.36 4.57 15.53
CA VAL A 248 14.29 4.61 16.55
C VAL A 248 12.96 4.02 16.07
N ALA A 249 12.74 3.97 14.75
CA ALA A 249 11.57 3.33 14.16
C ALA A 249 11.87 2.83 12.74
N TYR A 250 11.10 1.86 12.25
CA TYR A 250 11.29 1.32 10.90
C TYR A 250 10.02 0.77 10.27
N SER A 251 10.07 0.61 8.95
CA SER A 251 9.15 -0.22 8.17
C SER A 251 9.95 -1.18 7.30
N ARG A 252 9.56 -2.45 7.28
CA ARG A 252 10.16 -3.50 6.44
C ARG A 252 9.29 -3.71 5.21
N LEU A 253 9.90 -3.74 4.04
CA LEU A 253 9.23 -3.80 2.73
C LEU A 253 9.82 -4.93 1.90
N SER A 254 8.98 -5.61 1.12
CA SER A 254 9.42 -6.65 0.20
C SER A 254 9.98 -6.03 -1.09
N PRO A 255 11.17 -6.42 -1.58
CA PRO A 255 11.70 -5.92 -2.84
C PRO A 255 10.83 -6.28 -4.04
N GLU A 256 10.11 -7.40 -3.98
CA GLU A 256 9.21 -7.83 -5.05
C GLU A 256 8.04 -6.84 -5.25
N ASP A 257 7.53 -6.26 -4.16
CA ASP A 257 6.39 -5.34 -4.17
C ASP A 257 6.78 -3.97 -4.73
N LEU A 258 8.07 -3.65 -4.73
CA LEU A 258 8.62 -2.39 -5.25
C LEU A 258 9.31 -2.55 -6.60
N LEU A 259 9.44 -3.77 -7.13
CA LEU A 259 10.16 -4.03 -8.38
C LEU A 259 9.43 -3.45 -9.59
N TYR A 260 10.18 -2.71 -10.42
CA TYR A 260 9.72 -2.19 -11.69
C TYR A 260 9.77 -3.27 -12.77
N SER A 261 8.73 -3.30 -13.61
CA SER A 261 8.75 -3.93 -14.92
C SER A 261 7.97 -3.07 -15.90
N THR A 262 8.36 -3.13 -17.18
CA THR A 262 7.59 -2.56 -18.28
C THR A 262 6.28 -3.31 -18.51
N CYS A 263 6.21 -4.58 -18.11
CA CYS A 263 4.99 -5.38 -18.12
C CYS A 263 4.25 -5.14 -16.80
N GLU A 264 3.06 -4.51 -16.83
CA GLU A 264 2.25 -4.27 -15.62
C GLU A 264 1.99 -5.57 -14.83
N GLY A 265 1.82 -6.69 -15.53
CA GLY A 265 1.64 -7.99 -14.88
C GLY A 265 2.84 -8.47 -14.07
N GLU A 266 4.06 -7.99 -14.33
CA GLU A 266 5.28 -8.36 -13.60
C GLU A 266 5.71 -7.32 -12.57
N LYS A 267 5.09 -6.14 -12.61
CA LYS A 267 5.41 -5.04 -11.72
C LYS A 267 4.97 -5.36 -10.30
N GLY A 268 5.77 -4.92 -9.34
CA GLY A 268 5.44 -4.99 -7.92
C GLY A 268 4.18 -4.18 -7.59
N LEU A 269 3.40 -4.67 -6.64
CA LEU A 269 2.09 -4.11 -6.29
C LEU A 269 2.13 -2.61 -5.94
N TYR A 270 3.22 -2.17 -5.30
CA TYR A 270 3.40 -0.80 -4.81
C TYR A 270 4.48 -0.03 -5.58
N ASN A 271 5.10 -0.61 -6.60
CA ASN A 271 6.08 0.09 -7.43
C ASN A 271 5.47 1.34 -8.07
N GLY A 272 6.13 2.49 -7.86
CA GLY A 272 5.74 3.74 -8.47
C GLY A 272 4.39 4.26 -7.98
N ARG A 273 3.98 3.90 -6.75
CA ARG A 273 2.77 4.40 -6.10
C ARG A 273 3.13 5.07 -4.78
N ILE A 274 2.32 6.05 -4.38
CA ILE A 274 2.45 6.63 -3.05
C ILE A 274 1.78 5.67 -2.08
N GLN A 275 2.52 5.27 -1.04
CA GLN A 275 2.05 4.36 -0.01
C GLN A 275 2.16 5.00 1.36
N THR A 276 1.20 4.68 2.23
CA THR A 276 1.23 5.08 3.64
C THR A 276 1.90 3.97 4.46
N LEU A 277 3.01 4.29 5.11
CA LEU A 277 3.76 3.42 6.00
C LEU A 277 3.63 3.86 7.45
N PHE A 278 3.39 2.89 8.32
CA PHE A 278 3.33 3.07 9.77
C PHE A 278 4.64 2.56 10.37
N LEU A 279 5.47 3.44 10.91
CA LEU A 279 6.76 3.06 11.47
C LEU A 279 6.61 2.48 12.87
N GLN A 280 7.28 1.35 13.10
CA GLN A 280 7.25 0.59 14.34
C GLN A 280 8.58 0.66 15.09
N LYS A 281 8.56 0.50 16.41
CA LYS A 281 9.78 0.42 17.21
C LYS A 281 10.62 -0.82 16.82
N PRO A 282 11.95 -0.70 16.73
CA PRO A 282 12.85 -1.83 16.61
C PRO A 282 12.64 -2.78 17.80
N ARG A 283 12.69 -4.09 17.56
CA ARG A 283 12.67 -5.07 18.65
C ARG A 283 13.97 -4.97 19.43
N THR A 284 13.88 -4.51 20.68
CA THR A 284 15.00 -4.46 21.63
C THR A 284 15.03 -5.63 22.61
N SER A 285 13.94 -6.41 22.70
CA SER A 285 13.85 -7.63 23.53
C SER A 285 12.76 -8.58 23.01
N ASP A 286 12.73 -9.82 23.53
CA ASP A 286 11.69 -10.82 23.23
C ASP A 286 10.33 -10.53 23.88
N LYS A 287 10.22 -9.46 24.68
CA LYS A 287 8.95 -9.06 25.29
C LYS A 287 7.98 -8.57 24.22
N PRO A 288 6.66 -8.84 24.36
CA PRO A 288 5.66 -8.31 23.46
C PRO A 288 5.70 -6.77 23.48
N ILE A 289 5.91 -6.16 22.32
CA ILE A 289 5.90 -4.71 22.15
C ILE A 289 4.44 -4.24 22.27
N LYS A 290 4.16 -3.29 23.18
CA LYS A 290 2.87 -2.56 23.19
C LYS A 290 2.70 -1.93 21.80
N PRO A 291 1.56 -2.16 21.10
CA PRO A 291 1.32 -1.57 19.79
C PRO A 291 1.52 -0.06 19.87
N SER A 292 2.65 0.42 19.35
CA SER A 292 3.02 1.82 19.35
C SER A 292 3.52 2.16 17.96
N MET A 293 3.01 3.26 17.44
CA MET A 293 3.38 3.80 16.15
C MET A 293 4.21 5.03 16.42
N ASN A 294 5.37 5.10 15.79
CA ASN A 294 6.30 6.20 16.00
C ASN A 294 6.12 7.31 14.98
N ALA A 295 5.64 7.00 13.78
CA ALA A 295 5.38 7.96 12.70
C ALA A 295 4.51 7.33 11.61
N LYS A 296 3.73 8.17 10.91
CA LYS A 296 3.08 7.92 9.63
C LYS A 296 3.95 8.54 8.55
N ILE A 297 4.24 7.80 7.49
CA ILE A 297 4.99 8.32 6.34
C ILE A 297 4.22 8.03 5.07
N GLN A 298 4.01 9.05 4.26
CA GLN A 298 3.56 8.88 2.88
C GLN A 298 4.77 9.01 1.96
N ILE A 299 5.06 7.94 1.23
CA ILE A 299 6.29 7.85 0.42
C ILE A 299 5.99 7.16 -0.90
N PHE A 300 6.50 7.73 -1.99
CA PHE A 300 6.59 7.05 -3.27
C PHE A 300 7.85 6.21 -3.27
N LEU A 301 7.75 4.93 -3.63
CA LEU A 301 8.89 4.01 -3.67
C LEU A 301 9.03 3.33 -5.02
N TRP A 302 10.28 3.07 -5.41
CA TRP A 302 10.61 2.41 -6.66
C TRP A 302 11.91 1.61 -6.54
N LEU A 303 11.91 0.38 -7.06
CA LEU A 303 13.09 -0.47 -7.21
C LEU A 303 13.20 -0.94 -8.65
N GLY A 304 14.37 -0.84 -9.27
CA GLY A 304 14.58 -1.34 -10.63
C GLY A 304 16.04 -1.25 -11.04
N THR A 305 16.38 -1.63 -12.28
CA THR A 305 17.76 -1.57 -12.75
C THR A 305 18.17 -0.14 -13.12
N GLU A 306 19.47 0.16 -13.10
CA GLU A 306 20.00 1.45 -13.52
C GLU A 306 19.65 1.80 -14.98
N GLU A 307 19.50 0.80 -15.85
CA GLU A 307 19.04 0.97 -17.24
C GLU A 307 17.62 1.55 -17.31
N GLN A 308 16.80 1.33 -16.27
CA GLN A 308 15.40 1.72 -16.21
C GLN A 308 15.16 3.00 -15.40
N GLU A 309 16.21 3.65 -14.93
CA GLU A 309 16.19 4.83 -14.05
C GLU A 309 15.21 5.93 -14.48
N LEU A 310 15.16 6.25 -15.77
CA LEU A 310 14.28 7.30 -16.30
C LEU A 310 12.78 7.02 -16.07
N ASN A 311 12.40 5.76 -15.82
CA ASN A 311 11.00 5.42 -15.54
C ASN A 311 10.54 5.83 -14.15
N ILE A 312 11.47 6.10 -13.21
CA ILE A 312 11.15 6.70 -11.90
C ILE A 312 10.36 7.99 -12.13
N PHE A 313 10.92 8.89 -12.93
CA PHE A 313 10.33 10.21 -13.17
C PHE A 313 9.05 10.16 -14.01
N LYS A 314 8.90 9.16 -14.88
CA LYS A 314 7.66 8.93 -15.65
C LYS A 314 6.51 8.44 -14.78
N GLN A 315 6.80 7.78 -13.66
CA GLN A 315 5.81 7.26 -12.73
C GLN A 315 5.47 8.24 -11.60
N LEU A 316 6.26 9.31 -11.42
CA LEU A 316 5.89 10.38 -10.50
C LEU A 316 4.60 11.06 -10.96
N PRO A 317 3.78 11.58 -10.04
CA PRO A 317 2.61 12.38 -10.38
C PRO A 317 2.99 13.57 -11.28
N PRO A 318 2.10 14.01 -12.18
CA PRO A 318 2.39 15.14 -13.05
C PRO A 318 2.53 16.43 -12.22
N GLY A 319 3.49 17.29 -12.61
CA GLY A 319 3.72 18.60 -12.00
C GLY A 319 5.04 18.76 -11.23
N PHE A 320 5.87 17.71 -11.15
CA PHE A 320 7.24 17.82 -10.63
C PHE A 320 8.21 18.34 -11.68
N ASP A 321 9.18 19.15 -11.24
CA ASP A 321 10.37 19.50 -12.01
C ASP A 321 11.30 18.29 -12.05
N ILE A 322 11.22 17.56 -13.16
CA ILE A 322 12.02 16.37 -13.38
C ILE A 322 13.46 16.80 -13.74
N PRO A 323 14.48 16.26 -13.05
CA PRO A 323 15.87 16.48 -13.42
C PRO A 323 16.12 16.04 -14.87
N GLN A 324 16.81 16.86 -15.66
CA GLN A 324 17.18 16.51 -17.05
C GLN A 324 18.28 15.44 -17.14
N SER A 325 18.97 15.16 -16.01
CA SER A 325 20.05 14.18 -15.91
C SER A 325 19.65 12.95 -15.09
N LYS A 326 20.48 11.91 -15.13
CA LYS A 326 20.40 10.77 -14.19
C LYS A 326 20.45 11.27 -12.73
N LEU A 327 19.94 10.45 -11.81
CA LEU A 327 20.05 10.66 -10.37
C LEU A 327 21.51 10.83 -9.99
N SER A 328 21.79 11.95 -9.33
CA SER A 328 23.07 12.27 -8.72
C SER A 328 22.86 12.55 -7.23
N ASN A 329 23.92 12.42 -6.44
CA ASN A 329 23.86 12.70 -5.00
C ASN A 329 23.55 14.16 -4.67
N ASP A 330 23.56 15.04 -5.68
CA ASP A 330 23.19 16.45 -5.55
C ASP A 330 21.68 16.66 -5.48
N ILE A 331 20.88 15.70 -5.97
CA ILE A 331 19.43 15.75 -5.95
C ILE A 331 18.92 15.33 -4.57
N LYS A 332 18.62 16.33 -3.73
CA LYS A 332 18.07 16.13 -2.37
C LYS A 332 16.56 16.27 -2.30
N TYR A 333 15.98 16.99 -3.25
CA TYR A 333 14.55 17.26 -3.33
C TYR A 333 14.11 17.36 -4.79
N ILE A 334 12.83 17.10 -5.03
CA ILE A 334 12.14 17.43 -6.28
C ILE A 334 11.09 18.51 -5.99
N GLN A 335 11.07 19.53 -6.83
CA GLN A 335 10.14 20.66 -6.69
C GLN A 335 8.82 20.32 -7.40
N TYR A 336 7.70 20.57 -6.73
CA TYR A 336 6.38 20.51 -7.34
C TYR A 336 5.87 21.91 -7.68
N ASN A 337 5.30 22.08 -8.88
CA ASN A 337 4.85 23.37 -9.41
C ASN A 337 3.32 23.53 -9.47
N GLY A 338 2.57 22.63 -8.85
CA GLY A 338 1.11 22.73 -8.71
C GLY A 338 0.69 23.00 -7.26
N LYS A 339 -0.57 23.39 -7.09
CA LYS A 339 -1.26 23.40 -5.79
C LYS A 339 -2.72 23.03 -6.03
N SER A 340 -3.17 21.98 -5.37
CA SER A 340 -4.59 21.67 -5.25
C SER A 340 -4.95 21.67 -3.78
N PHE A 341 -6.14 22.15 -3.46
CA PHE A 341 -6.65 22.18 -2.10
C PHE A 341 -7.90 21.33 -2.02
N TYR A 342 -8.04 20.64 -0.90
CA TYR A 342 -9.17 19.77 -0.64
C TYR A 342 -9.78 20.06 0.73
N GLU A 343 -11.05 19.71 0.85
CA GLU A 343 -11.80 19.67 2.10
C GLU A 343 -12.14 18.21 2.42
N LEU A 344 -11.72 17.73 3.59
CA LEU A 344 -12.11 16.41 4.08
C LEU A 344 -13.20 16.56 5.14
N ARG A 345 -14.30 15.84 4.97
CA ARG A 345 -15.41 15.76 5.90
C ARG A 345 -15.49 14.37 6.51
N CYS A 346 -15.35 14.30 7.83
CA CYS A 346 -15.44 13.08 8.61
C CYS A 346 -16.75 13.10 9.40
N HIS A 347 -17.76 12.38 8.92
CA HIS A 347 -19.04 12.24 9.60
C HIS A 347 -18.95 11.07 10.59
N CYS A 348 -18.91 11.37 11.89
CA CYS A 348 -18.79 10.39 12.95
C CYS A 348 -20.10 10.28 13.72
N TYR A 349 -20.81 9.16 13.53
CA TYR A 349 -22.12 8.97 14.14
C TYR A 349 -22.00 8.35 15.53
N LYS A 350 -21.63 7.08 15.60
CA LYS A 350 -21.55 6.32 16.86
C LYS A 350 -20.48 5.23 16.82
N ALA A 351 -20.01 4.77 17.96
CA ALA A 351 -19.27 3.53 18.08
C ALA A 351 -20.05 2.47 18.84
N ARG A 352 -19.59 1.22 18.75
CA ARG A 352 -20.14 0.10 19.52
C ARG A 352 -19.06 -0.90 19.88
N SER A 353 -19.30 -1.64 20.96
CA SER A 353 -18.46 -2.75 21.40
C SER A 353 -17.01 -2.32 21.60
N LEU A 354 -16.79 -1.10 22.11
CA LEU A 354 -15.47 -0.66 22.52
C LEU A 354 -14.99 -1.53 23.68
N ASN A 355 -13.69 -1.77 23.76
CA ASN A 355 -13.11 -2.48 24.89
C ASN A 355 -13.13 -1.54 26.10
N ALA A 356 -13.59 -2.04 27.24
CA ALA A 356 -13.44 -1.34 28.51
C ALA A 356 -11.97 -1.38 28.94
N SER A 357 -11.41 -0.23 29.29
CA SER A 357 -10.03 -0.12 29.78
C SER A 357 -9.95 -0.20 31.30
N ASP A 358 -11.02 0.21 32.00
CA ASP A 358 -11.00 0.43 33.45
C ASP A 358 -11.70 -0.64 34.29
N GLU A 359 -11.36 -0.68 35.58
CA GLU A 359 -11.95 -1.57 36.61
C GLU A 359 -13.48 -1.41 36.76
N THR A 360 -14.02 -0.27 36.32
CA THR A 360 -15.47 0.02 36.33
C THR A 360 -16.23 -0.67 35.19
N GLY A 361 -15.54 -1.18 34.17
CA GLY A 361 -16.14 -1.80 32.99
C GLY A 361 -16.71 -0.81 31.97
N PHE A 362 -16.43 0.49 32.11
CA PHE A 362 -16.80 1.54 31.15
C PHE A 362 -15.56 2.34 30.71
N SER A 363 -15.73 3.14 29.67
CA SER A 363 -14.72 4.04 29.11
C SER A 363 -15.31 5.44 28.91
N ASP A 364 -14.48 6.46 28.84
CA ASP A 364 -14.80 7.84 28.49
C ASP A 364 -14.32 8.14 27.05
N PRO A 365 -14.94 7.55 26.00
CA PRO A 365 -14.36 7.54 24.67
C PRO A 365 -14.42 8.89 23.95
N TYR A 366 -13.35 9.17 23.22
CA TYR A 366 -13.31 10.15 22.15
C TYR A 366 -12.54 9.63 20.93
N LEU A 367 -12.78 10.23 19.78
CA LEU A 367 -12.04 9.95 18.54
C LEU A 367 -11.02 11.07 18.30
N SER A 368 -9.82 10.68 17.91
CA SER A 368 -8.78 11.52 17.34
C SER A 368 -8.62 11.14 15.87
N ILE A 369 -8.97 12.06 14.97
CA ILE A 369 -8.93 11.86 13.52
C ILE A 369 -7.78 12.65 12.93
N THR A 370 -6.86 11.97 12.26
CA THR A 370 -5.73 12.58 11.57
C THR A 370 -5.84 12.37 10.07
N ALA A 371 -5.79 13.48 9.33
CA ALA A 371 -5.80 13.48 7.87
C ALA A 371 -4.92 14.61 7.31
N GLY A 372 -4.16 14.30 6.25
CA GLY A 372 -3.07 15.17 5.81
C GLY A 372 -2.21 15.58 7.01
N ASN A 373 -2.08 16.89 7.20
CA ASN A 373 -1.22 17.47 8.23
C ASN A 373 -1.98 17.92 9.50
N GLU A 374 -3.26 17.59 9.62
CA GLU A 374 -4.15 18.07 10.68
C GLU A 374 -4.73 16.92 11.50
N THR A 375 -4.98 17.19 12.78
CA THR A 375 -5.67 16.28 13.71
C THR A 375 -6.81 17.04 14.38
N GLN A 376 -8.01 16.46 14.41
CA GLN A 376 -9.17 16.98 15.14
C GLN A 376 -9.76 15.89 16.03
N THR A 377 -10.37 16.30 17.14
CA THR A 377 -10.97 15.37 18.11
C THR A 377 -12.47 15.58 18.26
N THR A 378 -13.18 14.51 18.63
CA THR A 378 -14.59 14.62 19.06
C THR A 378 -14.66 15.00 20.54
N PRO A 379 -15.83 15.43 21.04
CA PRO A 379 -16.07 15.54 22.48
C PRO A 379 -15.87 14.18 23.18
N ILE A 380 -15.43 14.25 24.44
CA ILE A 380 -15.34 13.10 25.35
C ILE A 380 -16.74 12.80 25.87
N LEU A 381 -17.16 11.54 25.79
CA LEU A 381 -18.45 11.07 26.32
C LEU A 381 -18.21 10.16 27.51
N LYS A 382 -18.74 10.50 28.68
CA LYS A 382 -18.46 9.74 29.91
C LYS A 382 -19.16 8.38 29.95
N GLN A 383 -18.46 7.37 30.47
CA GLN A 383 -18.93 6.04 30.86
C GLN A 383 -19.77 5.32 29.79
N SER A 384 -19.26 5.21 28.56
CA SER A 384 -19.97 4.58 27.45
C SER A 384 -19.06 3.70 26.60
N LEU A 385 -19.48 2.46 26.35
CA LEU A 385 -18.88 1.57 25.34
C LEU A 385 -19.59 1.65 23.97
N CYS A 386 -20.65 2.46 23.89
CA CYS A 386 -21.46 2.70 22.71
C CYS A 386 -21.73 4.21 22.51
N PRO A 387 -20.68 5.05 22.41
CA PRO A 387 -20.82 6.51 22.32
C PRO A 387 -21.54 6.93 21.04
N GLN A 388 -22.30 8.03 21.12
CA GLN A 388 -22.95 8.68 19.98
C GLN A 388 -22.50 10.14 19.92
N TRP A 389 -21.58 10.45 19.00
CA TRP A 389 -21.06 11.81 18.84
C TRP A 389 -21.91 12.66 17.90
N ASN A 390 -22.49 12.06 16.86
CA ASN A 390 -23.33 12.73 15.86
C ASN A 390 -22.71 14.03 15.31
N ILE A 391 -21.40 13.99 15.04
CA ILE A 391 -20.60 15.18 14.68
C ILE A 391 -19.99 15.03 13.29
N THR A 392 -19.71 16.15 12.65
CA THR A 392 -18.88 16.21 11.44
C THR A 392 -17.63 17.03 11.73
N LEU A 393 -16.47 16.41 11.61
CA LEU A 393 -15.18 17.11 11.65
C LEU A 393 -14.79 17.50 10.22
N VAL A 394 -14.46 18.78 10.01
CA VAL A 394 -14.16 19.34 8.69
C VAL A 394 -12.73 19.86 8.68
N PHE A 395 -11.89 19.23 7.87
CA PHE A 395 -10.50 19.62 7.64
C PHE A 395 -10.46 20.43 6.35
N ARG A 396 -10.09 21.71 6.46
CA ARG A 396 -10.12 22.66 5.34
C ARG A 396 -8.71 22.92 4.84
N ASN A 397 -8.59 23.35 3.59
CA ASN A 397 -7.33 23.77 2.98
C ASN A 397 -6.24 22.68 3.03
N LEU A 398 -6.61 21.41 2.88
CA LEU A 398 -5.66 20.32 2.78
C LEU A 398 -4.93 20.44 1.44
N MET A 399 -3.70 20.94 1.47
CA MET A 399 -2.85 21.05 0.29
C MET A 399 -2.42 19.67 -0.17
N HIS A 400 -2.60 19.39 -1.45
CA HIS A 400 -2.17 18.16 -2.09
C HIS A 400 -1.21 18.43 -3.26
N VAL A 401 -0.29 17.49 -3.45
CA VAL A 401 0.69 17.47 -4.53
C VAL A 401 0.46 16.24 -5.39
N GLY A 402 0.07 16.46 -6.65
CA GLY A 402 -0.14 15.41 -7.64
C GLY A 402 -1.52 15.48 -8.27
N SER A 403 -1.99 14.35 -8.80
CA SER A 403 -3.30 14.26 -9.42
C SER A 403 -4.42 14.05 -8.40
N ARG A 404 -5.66 14.15 -8.86
CA ARG A 404 -6.84 13.85 -8.06
C ARG A 404 -6.81 12.41 -7.50
N GLU A 405 -6.37 11.44 -8.29
CA GLU A 405 -6.24 10.05 -7.82
C GLU A 405 -5.21 9.91 -6.70
N THR A 406 -4.11 10.67 -6.76
CA THR A 406 -3.12 10.66 -5.68
C THR A 406 -3.62 11.39 -4.44
N ALA A 407 -4.57 12.32 -4.57
CA ALA A 407 -5.20 13.00 -3.44
C ALA A 407 -5.97 12.01 -2.57
N GLU A 408 -6.75 11.13 -3.20
CA GLU A 408 -7.45 10.04 -2.51
C GLU A 408 -6.49 9.16 -1.71
N GLN A 409 -5.33 8.81 -2.29
CA GLN A 409 -4.33 7.94 -1.66
C GLN A 409 -3.51 8.60 -0.54
N THR A 410 -3.38 9.93 -0.58
CA THR A 410 -2.51 10.70 0.33
C THR A 410 -3.34 11.41 1.40
N ILE A 411 -3.87 12.59 1.09
CA ILE A 411 -4.69 13.35 2.03
C ILE A 411 -6.03 12.68 2.35
N GLY A 412 -6.54 11.84 1.44
CA GLY A 412 -7.69 10.98 1.69
C GLY A 412 -7.39 9.82 2.64
N ASN A 413 -6.12 9.51 2.95
CA ASN A 413 -5.82 8.51 3.97
C ASN A 413 -6.07 9.06 5.38
N VAL A 414 -7.18 8.61 5.98
CA VAL A 414 -7.64 9.02 7.30
C VAL A 414 -7.26 7.97 8.33
N VAL A 415 -6.61 8.39 9.41
CA VAL A 415 -6.36 7.55 10.58
C VAL A 415 -7.27 8.00 11.70
N VAL A 416 -8.06 7.07 12.25
CA VAL A 416 -8.93 7.34 13.40
C VAL A 416 -8.46 6.51 14.58
N GLU A 417 -8.15 7.18 15.67
CA GLU A 417 -7.75 6.60 16.95
C GLU A 417 -8.87 6.83 17.96
N CYS A 418 -9.35 5.76 18.59
CA CYS A 418 -10.31 5.85 19.68
C CYS A 418 -9.55 5.74 21.00
N TYR A 419 -9.74 6.73 21.86
CA TYR A 419 -9.08 6.85 23.14
C TYR A 419 -10.09 6.80 24.28
N ASP A 420 -9.66 6.25 25.40
CA ASP A 420 -10.27 6.37 26.71
C ASP A 420 -9.65 7.58 27.42
N TYR A 421 -10.46 8.49 27.96
CA TYR A 421 -9.93 9.65 28.68
C TYR A 421 -9.98 9.41 30.20
N ASP A 422 -8.82 9.40 30.84
CA ASP A 422 -8.71 9.13 32.27
C ASP A 422 -8.53 10.43 33.05
N GLU A 423 -9.59 10.85 33.75
CA GLU A 423 -9.60 12.09 34.52
C GLU A 423 -8.59 12.08 35.69
N SER A 424 -8.23 10.89 36.20
CA SER A 424 -7.27 10.73 37.31
C SER A 424 -5.82 11.03 36.92
N ASP A 425 -5.42 10.63 35.71
CA ASP A 425 -4.02 10.70 35.25
C ASP A 425 -3.81 11.80 34.20
N ASN A 426 -4.89 12.55 33.87
CA ASN A 426 -4.93 13.53 32.78
C ASN A 426 -4.32 12.96 31.48
N GLY A 427 -4.56 11.67 31.28
CA GLY A 427 -4.00 10.83 30.25
C GLY A 427 -5.09 10.31 29.33
N SER A 428 -4.69 9.63 28.26
CA SER A 428 -5.64 8.89 27.46
C SER A 428 -5.04 7.60 26.96
N ASP A 429 -5.74 6.50 27.17
CA ASP A 429 -5.33 5.18 26.73
C ASP A 429 -5.96 4.83 25.38
N LEU A 430 -5.14 4.28 24.47
CA LEU A 430 -5.60 3.92 23.14
C LEU A 430 -6.45 2.64 23.22
N ILE A 431 -7.74 2.77 22.94
CA ILE A 431 -8.68 1.64 22.80
C ILE A 431 -8.38 0.90 21.48
N GLY A 432 -8.28 1.64 20.37
CA GLY A 432 -8.01 1.05 19.07
C GLY A 432 -7.84 2.06 17.94
N ARG A 433 -7.31 1.60 16.81
CA ARG A 433 -7.03 2.42 15.62
C ARG A 433 -7.64 1.79 14.37
N LEU A 434 -8.06 2.63 13.45
CA LEU A 434 -8.38 2.26 12.08
C LEU A 434 -7.65 3.19 11.10
N SER A 435 -7.32 2.67 9.93
CA SER A 435 -6.81 3.43 8.79
C SER A 435 -7.74 3.16 7.61
N THR A 436 -8.26 4.22 7.00
CA THR A 436 -9.21 4.14 5.89
C THR A 436 -8.89 5.21 4.84
N THR A 437 -9.60 5.16 3.72
CA THR A 437 -9.44 6.12 2.61
C THR A 437 -10.77 6.80 2.35
N ALA A 438 -10.79 8.13 2.47
CA ALA A 438 -11.92 8.97 2.11
C ALA A 438 -12.17 8.94 0.61
N LYS A 439 -13.43 8.99 0.22
CA LYS A 439 -13.83 8.93 -1.18
C LYS A 439 -14.02 10.33 -1.77
N LEU A 440 -13.47 10.51 -2.98
CA LEU A 440 -13.58 11.76 -3.71
C LEU A 440 -15.00 12.01 -4.19
N ASP A 441 -15.50 13.22 -3.94
CA ASP A 441 -16.83 13.72 -4.31
C ASP A 441 -17.92 12.68 -4.01
N LEU A 442 -17.86 12.07 -2.82
CA LEU A 442 -18.69 10.92 -2.46
C LEU A 442 -20.19 11.23 -2.59
N PHE A 443 -20.62 12.43 -2.19
CA PHE A 443 -22.01 12.85 -2.33
C PHE A 443 -22.31 13.50 -3.69
N ASN A 444 -21.30 13.91 -4.47
CA ASN A 444 -21.48 14.73 -5.69
C ASN A 444 -22.45 15.91 -5.48
N GLY A 445 -22.43 16.52 -4.29
CA GLY A 445 -23.35 17.61 -3.91
C GLY A 445 -24.75 17.19 -3.46
N ASP A 446 -25.06 15.89 -3.42
CA ASP A 446 -26.35 15.35 -2.97
C ASP A 446 -26.25 14.80 -1.53
N GLU A 447 -26.43 15.67 -0.54
CA GLU A 447 -26.35 15.32 0.88
C GLU A 447 -27.46 14.33 1.32
N SER A 448 -28.52 14.15 0.53
CA SER A 448 -29.60 13.20 0.86
C SER A 448 -29.13 11.75 0.89
N LYS A 449 -28.02 11.44 0.22
CA LYS A 449 -27.42 10.09 0.18
C LYS A 449 -26.62 9.75 1.44
N LYS A 450 -26.31 10.74 2.28
CA LYS A 450 -25.42 10.59 3.44
C LYS A 450 -25.80 9.42 4.35
N ASP A 451 -27.08 9.30 4.71
CA ASP A 451 -27.55 8.29 5.65
C ASP A 451 -27.41 6.87 5.10
N SER A 452 -27.48 6.70 3.77
CA SER A 452 -27.31 5.40 3.11
C SER A 452 -25.85 4.96 2.95
N LEU A 453 -24.90 5.87 3.19
CA LEU A 453 -23.47 5.64 2.94
C LEU A 453 -22.66 5.38 4.21
N PHE A 454 -23.28 5.46 5.39
CA PHE A 454 -22.63 5.11 6.65
C PHE A 454 -22.18 3.65 6.66
N GLN A 455 -20.91 3.46 6.97
CA GLN A 455 -20.30 2.14 7.07
C GLN A 455 -19.69 1.93 8.46
N TRP A 456 -19.80 0.69 8.95
CA TRP A 456 -19.07 0.26 10.13
C TRP A 456 -17.61 -0.01 9.78
N TYR A 457 -16.70 0.69 10.47
CA TYR A 457 -15.26 0.50 10.41
C TYR A 457 -14.77 -0.12 11.72
N GLU A 458 -13.98 -1.18 11.61
CA GLU A 458 -13.43 -1.91 12.75
C GLU A 458 -12.18 -1.21 13.31
N PHE A 459 -12.16 -1.00 14.62
CA PHE A 459 -10.96 -0.62 15.35
C PHE A 459 -10.11 -1.85 15.68
N LYS A 460 -8.80 -1.69 15.55
CA LYS A 460 -7.82 -2.72 15.93
C LYS A 460 -6.77 -2.17 16.88
N LEU A 461 -6.41 -2.96 17.87
CA LEU A 461 -5.26 -2.72 18.74
C LEU A 461 -4.27 -3.88 18.55
N GLY A 462 -3.25 -3.64 17.72
CA GLY A 462 -2.45 -4.73 17.16
C GLY A 462 -3.33 -5.63 16.28
N GLU A 463 -3.36 -6.93 16.58
CA GLU A 463 -4.20 -7.91 15.85
C GLU A 463 -5.59 -8.11 16.49
N LYS A 464 -5.87 -7.47 17.63
CA LYS A 464 -7.13 -7.65 18.35
C LYS A 464 -8.18 -6.64 17.88
N ARG A 465 -9.42 -7.12 17.73
CA ARG A 465 -10.59 -6.25 17.54
C ARG A 465 -10.84 -5.42 18.80
N ALA A 466 -11.14 -4.14 18.61
CA ALA A 466 -11.32 -3.16 19.68
C ALA A 466 -12.61 -2.33 19.52
N GLY A 467 -13.63 -2.91 18.87
CA GLY A 467 -14.91 -2.27 18.58
C GLY A 467 -15.03 -1.75 17.15
N GLU A 468 -16.08 -0.98 16.90
CA GLU A 468 -16.36 -0.42 15.56
C GLU A 468 -16.94 0.99 15.67
N VAL A 469 -16.68 1.83 14.66
CA VAL A 469 -17.30 3.16 14.48
C VAL A 469 -18.13 3.19 13.21
N LEU A 470 -19.32 3.77 13.29
CA LEU A 470 -20.15 4.10 12.13
C LEU A 470 -19.78 5.50 11.66
N ALA A 471 -19.18 5.58 10.47
CA ALA A 471 -18.71 6.85 9.92
C ALA A 471 -18.82 6.91 8.38
N VAL A 472 -18.64 8.12 7.84
CA VAL A 472 -18.43 8.40 6.40
C VAL A 472 -17.29 9.39 6.26
N PHE A 473 -16.40 9.14 5.30
CA PHE A 473 -15.25 10.00 5.00
C PHE A 473 -15.33 10.46 3.55
N GLU A 474 -15.56 11.75 3.33
CA GLU A 474 -15.66 12.38 2.02
C GLU A 474 -14.51 13.36 1.82
N LEU A 475 -13.88 13.32 0.64
CA LEU A 475 -12.87 14.26 0.21
C LEU A 475 -13.41 15.06 -0.98
N ASN A 476 -13.43 16.38 -0.89
CA ASN A 476 -13.91 17.25 -1.97
C ASN A 476 -12.77 18.15 -2.44
N GLU A 477 -12.61 18.29 -3.75
CA GLU A 477 -11.68 19.27 -4.32
C GLU A 477 -12.26 20.68 -4.18
N VAL A 478 -11.47 21.59 -3.64
CA VAL A 478 -11.87 22.99 -3.46
C VAL A 478 -11.34 23.75 -4.66
N ASN A 479 -12.24 24.18 -5.55
CA ASN A 479 -11.88 25.05 -6.66
C ASN A 479 -11.28 26.36 -6.10
N SER A 480 -10.06 26.67 -6.55
CA SER A 480 -9.33 27.88 -6.19
C SER A 480 -9.89 29.12 -6.88
#